data_AF-A0A0C2EFD8-F1
#
_entry.id   AF-A0A0C2EFD8-F1
#
_cell.length_a   1.000
_cell.length_b   1.000
_cell.length_c   1.000
_cell.angle_alpha   90.00
_cell.angle_beta   90.00
_cell.angle_gamma   90.00
#
_symmetry.space_group_name_H-M   'P 1'
#
loop_
_entity.id
_entity.type
_entity.pdbx_description
1 polymer ?
#
loop_
_entity_poly.entity_id
_entity_poly.type
_entity_poly.pdbx_seq_one_letter_code
_entity_poly.pdbx_strand_id
1 'polypeptide(L)'
;MSGYTETIRRWAADNRRAGTLPDADGIGEVGLGEDEAGKRLAARFFLRIREDRIEELRYQVFGCGFSMAACAAAAELALHRTPNEASRLSRIEVEKLLGGLPQERGYCSELAVEALHAAVDAARVDSRRIEKILPPQEAHGPRVTAADPLYRTLMDSPCPAHVDAHDRHLFTCLLCVATEESQQPATALGLSNEDFEDILNTLFPDIPPGLLGDYVTAAPHLAPEQSDDILALLMAHIPNNSSGTQYKMARWLVRILTARAARPGHLWVAMGLFERPQLSAAIARHLPSLAAANHQGMRWKRYLYKQVCEQQGGRLCKAPACGLCSDYAMCFPHPSSG
;
A
#
# COMPACT_ATOMS: atom_id res chain seq x y z
N MET A 1 10.65 -1.75 -9.23
CA MET A 1 11.81 -1.83 -8.31
C MET A 1 11.30 -2.28 -6.94
N SER A 2 11.84 -3.35 -6.34
CA SER A 2 11.40 -3.83 -5.03
C SER A 2 12.34 -3.33 -3.91
N GLY A 3 11.83 -2.46 -3.04
CA GLY A 3 12.52 -2.02 -1.82
C GLY A 3 13.52 -0.86 -1.95
N TYR A 4 14.25 -0.61 -0.86
CA TYR A 4 15.27 0.44 -0.77
C TYR A 4 16.51 0.07 -1.58
N THR A 5 16.70 0.73 -2.73
CA THR A 5 17.97 0.69 -3.45
C THR A 5 19.08 1.37 -2.65
N GLU A 6 20.32 1.10 -3.00
CA GLU A 6 21.47 1.75 -2.36
C GLU A 6 21.39 3.28 -2.49
N THR A 7 20.94 3.78 -3.64
CA THR A 7 20.69 5.21 -3.86
C THR A 7 19.68 5.78 -2.87
N ILE A 8 18.55 5.09 -2.66
CA ILE A 8 17.52 5.55 -1.72
C ILE A 8 18.04 5.48 -0.28
N ARG A 9 18.78 4.43 0.11
CA ARG A 9 19.37 4.34 1.46
C ARG A 9 20.33 5.49 1.73
N ARG A 10 21.22 5.79 0.77
CA ARG A 10 22.16 6.90 0.86
C ARG A 10 21.44 8.24 1.04
N TRP A 11 20.42 8.50 0.23
CA TRP A 11 19.62 9.74 0.35
C TRP A 11 18.81 9.80 1.65
N ALA A 12 18.26 8.68 2.11
CA ALA A 12 17.52 8.63 3.37
C ALA A 12 18.42 8.88 4.59
N ALA A 13 19.70 8.48 4.51
CA ALA A 13 20.70 8.73 5.55
C ALA A 13 21.37 10.11 5.44
N ASP A 14 21.16 10.84 4.35
CA ASP A 14 21.71 12.18 4.15
C ASP A 14 20.92 13.21 5.00
N ASN A 15 21.47 13.52 6.17
CA ASN A 15 20.89 14.46 7.11
C ASN A 15 21.49 15.88 6.99
N ARG A 16 22.32 16.18 5.98
CA ARG A 16 23.03 17.48 5.88
C ARG A 16 22.08 18.68 5.85
N ARG A 17 20.85 18.49 5.38
CA ARG A 17 19.79 19.52 5.29
C ARG A 17 18.57 19.21 6.15
N ALA A 18 18.63 18.17 6.97
CA ALA A 18 17.57 17.89 7.93
C ALA A 18 17.64 18.92 9.08
N GLY A 19 16.49 19.42 9.52
CA GLY A 19 16.38 20.34 10.65
C GLY A 19 15.53 21.58 10.34
N THR A 20 15.58 22.52 11.27
CA THR A 20 14.87 23.81 11.18
C THR A 20 15.80 24.89 10.68
N LEU A 21 15.25 25.94 10.06
CA LEU A 21 15.97 27.16 9.74
C LEU A 21 15.29 28.36 10.42
N PRO A 22 15.91 28.94 11.47
CA PRO A 22 15.44 30.19 12.04
C PRO A 22 15.47 31.32 11.00
N ASP A 23 14.53 32.26 11.12
CA ASP A 23 14.42 33.42 10.23
C ASP A 23 14.45 33.04 8.74
N ALA A 24 13.73 31.96 8.39
CA ALA A 24 13.53 31.56 7.01
C ALA A 24 12.64 32.58 6.29
N ASP A 25 12.99 32.87 5.04
CA ASP A 25 12.20 33.77 4.19
C ASP A 25 10.91 33.09 3.72
N GLY A 26 10.87 31.75 3.70
CA GLY A 26 9.65 30.98 3.44
C GLY A 26 9.61 29.64 4.15
N ILE A 27 8.45 29.29 4.69
CA ILE A 27 8.15 28.00 5.30
C ILE A 27 6.97 27.36 4.57
N GLY A 28 7.18 26.15 4.05
CA GLY A 28 6.17 25.38 3.34
C GLY A 28 5.87 24.08 4.06
N GLU A 29 4.59 23.76 4.20
CA GLU A 29 4.16 22.58 4.94
C GLU A 29 3.09 21.80 4.22
N VAL A 30 3.14 20.48 4.40
CA VAL A 30 2.10 19.55 3.97
C VAL A 30 1.90 18.52 5.07
N GLY A 31 0.63 18.24 5.42
CA GLY A 31 0.27 17.21 6.40
C GLY A 31 0.54 17.59 7.87
N LEU A 32 0.80 18.88 8.15
CA LEU A 32 1.06 19.40 9.51
C LEU A 32 -0.09 20.25 10.08
N GLY A 33 -1.23 20.31 9.40
CA GLY A 33 -2.44 20.97 9.91
C GLY A 33 -2.94 20.33 11.20
N GLU A 34 -3.70 21.10 11.99
CA GLU A 34 -4.19 20.67 13.32
C GLU A 34 -4.91 19.30 13.28
N ASP A 35 -5.64 19.02 12.21
CA ASP A 35 -6.37 17.77 12.02
C ASP A 35 -5.53 16.61 11.43
N GLU A 36 -4.37 16.89 10.83
CA GLU A 36 -3.53 15.92 10.10
C GLU A 36 -2.23 15.54 10.84
N ALA A 37 -1.76 16.42 11.74
CA ALA A 37 -0.52 16.25 12.49
C ALA A 37 -0.52 14.92 13.26
N GLY A 38 0.48 14.08 13.00
CA GLY A 38 0.64 12.76 13.63
C GLY A 38 -0.26 11.65 13.09
N LYS A 39 -1.20 11.96 12.18
CA LYS A 39 -2.09 10.98 11.53
C LYS A 39 -1.61 10.59 10.13
N ARG A 40 -0.82 11.44 9.47
CA ARG A 40 -0.38 11.27 8.07
C ARG A 40 1.10 11.57 7.88
N LEU A 41 1.61 11.26 6.68
CA LEU A 41 2.92 11.68 6.24
C LEU A 41 2.95 13.21 6.15
N ALA A 42 4.02 13.80 6.63
CA ALA A 42 4.14 15.24 6.64
C ALA A 42 5.55 15.69 6.28
N ALA A 43 5.65 16.82 5.60
CA ALA A 43 6.92 17.43 5.25
C ALA A 43 6.84 18.94 5.46
N ARG A 44 7.95 19.52 5.89
CA ARG A 44 8.14 20.95 6.04
C ARG A 44 9.46 21.34 5.41
N PHE A 45 9.45 22.37 4.59
CA PHE A 45 10.64 22.98 4.02
C PHE A 45 10.79 24.40 4.55
N PHE A 46 12.04 24.79 4.78
CA PHE A 46 12.45 26.13 5.13
C PHE A 46 13.48 26.58 4.10
N LEU A 47 13.37 27.82 3.62
CA LEU A 47 14.37 28.37 2.73
C LEU A 47 14.70 29.83 3.06
N ARG A 48 15.93 30.20 2.74
CA ARG A 48 16.44 31.57 2.79
C ARG A 48 16.93 31.96 1.40
N ILE A 49 16.52 33.14 0.94
CA ILE A 49 16.82 33.70 -0.37
C ILE A 49 17.81 34.84 -0.19
N ARG A 50 18.93 34.79 -0.92
CA ARG A 50 19.87 35.91 -1.05
C ARG A 50 20.20 36.07 -2.53
N GLU A 51 20.26 37.31 -2.99
CA GLU A 51 20.60 37.64 -4.38
C GLU A 51 19.79 36.81 -5.41
N ASP A 52 18.48 36.68 -5.18
CA ASP A 52 17.53 35.90 -5.99
C ASP A 52 17.85 34.40 -6.10
N ARG A 53 18.58 33.83 -5.13
CA ARG A 53 18.88 32.39 -5.07
C ARG A 53 18.59 31.82 -3.70
N ILE A 54 18.19 30.55 -3.67
CA ILE A 54 18.07 29.78 -2.43
C ILE A 54 19.47 29.53 -1.88
N GLU A 55 19.87 30.34 -0.89
CA GLU A 55 21.17 30.26 -0.22
C GLU A 55 21.22 29.07 0.73
N GLU A 56 20.16 28.91 1.52
CA GLU A 56 20.05 27.87 2.52
C GLU A 56 18.66 27.25 2.47
N LEU A 57 18.62 25.93 2.61
CA LEU A 57 17.39 25.16 2.59
C LEU A 57 17.49 24.01 3.59
N ARG A 58 16.47 23.89 4.44
CA ARG A 58 16.34 22.84 5.46
C ARG A 58 14.98 22.16 5.33
N TYR A 59 14.87 20.92 5.79
CA TYR A 59 13.60 20.22 5.83
C TYR A 59 13.39 19.42 7.12
N GLN A 60 12.13 19.24 7.49
CA GLN A 60 11.66 18.26 8.46
C GLN A 60 10.67 17.33 7.76
N VAL A 61 10.71 16.05 8.09
CA VAL A 61 9.81 15.05 7.51
C VAL A 61 9.39 14.06 8.58
N PHE A 62 8.09 13.78 8.61
CA PHE A 62 7.47 12.79 9.46
C PHE A 62 6.96 11.69 8.56
N GLY A 63 7.85 10.74 8.25
CA GLY A 63 7.57 9.68 7.30
C GLY A 63 8.65 8.62 7.24
N CYS A 64 8.56 7.74 6.26
CA CYS A 64 9.52 6.64 6.11
C CYS A 64 10.83 7.08 5.41
N GLY A 65 11.76 6.15 5.24
CA GLY A 65 13.00 6.38 4.48
C GLY A 65 12.81 6.86 3.03
N PHE A 66 11.74 6.46 2.33
CA PHE A 66 11.46 7.01 0.98
C PHE A 66 11.07 8.49 1.04
N SER A 67 10.32 8.90 2.06
CA SER A 67 9.96 10.30 2.31
C SER A 67 11.19 11.13 2.70
N MET A 68 12.06 10.56 3.55
CA MET A 68 13.36 11.17 3.89
C MET A 68 14.23 11.35 2.65
N ALA A 69 14.40 10.30 1.84
CA ALA A 69 15.17 10.35 0.61
C ALA A 69 14.60 11.37 -0.39
N ALA A 70 13.28 11.41 -0.57
CA ALA A 70 12.62 12.36 -1.44
C ALA A 70 12.81 13.82 -0.99
N CYS A 71 12.67 14.10 0.32
CA CYS A 71 12.90 15.44 0.84
C CYS A 71 14.37 15.86 0.70
N ALA A 72 15.31 14.96 1.00
CA ALA A 72 16.74 15.21 0.82
C ALA A 72 17.11 15.49 -0.65
N ALA A 73 16.54 14.72 -1.58
CA ALA A 73 16.75 14.89 -3.02
C ALA A 73 16.12 16.19 -3.54
N ALA A 74 14.88 16.52 -3.13
CA ALA A 74 14.25 17.79 -3.48
C ALA A 74 15.05 18.99 -2.96
N ALA A 75 15.54 18.90 -1.72
CA ALA A 75 16.41 19.89 -1.09
C ALA A 75 17.73 20.09 -1.86
N GLU A 76 18.37 19.01 -2.33
CA GLU A 76 19.55 19.09 -3.19
C GLU A 76 19.24 19.79 -4.52
N LEU A 77 18.16 19.38 -5.18
CA LEU A 77 17.81 19.93 -6.49
C LEU A 77 17.49 21.42 -6.44
N ALA A 78 16.90 21.89 -5.34
CA ALA A 78 16.46 23.29 -5.18
C ALA A 78 17.56 24.24 -4.72
N LEU A 79 18.60 23.75 -4.05
CA LEU A 79 19.67 24.60 -3.52
C LEU A 79 20.37 25.37 -4.65
N HIS A 80 20.68 26.64 -4.41
CA HIS A 80 21.30 27.59 -5.37
C HIS A 80 20.47 27.93 -6.62
N ARG A 81 19.28 27.33 -6.79
CA ARG A 81 18.33 27.73 -7.81
C ARG A 81 17.63 29.03 -7.41
N THR A 82 17.15 29.75 -8.42
CA THR A 82 16.21 30.85 -8.20
C THR A 82 14.87 30.31 -7.69
N PRO A 83 14.06 31.13 -6.99
CA PRO A 83 12.71 30.74 -6.61
C PRO A 83 11.88 30.28 -7.82
N ASN A 84 12.05 30.91 -9.00
CA ASN A 84 11.37 30.54 -10.24
C ASN A 84 11.74 29.14 -10.74
N GLU A 85 13.02 28.79 -10.70
CA GLU A 85 13.47 27.45 -11.08
C GLU A 85 13.03 26.40 -10.04
N ALA A 86 13.09 26.73 -8.76
CA ALA A 86 12.66 25.83 -7.68
C ALA A 86 11.16 25.53 -7.73
N SER A 87 10.32 26.51 -8.07
CA SER A 87 8.86 26.32 -8.24
C SER A 87 8.44 25.43 -9.41
N ARG A 88 9.40 25.08 -10.29
CA ARG A 88 9.16 24.21 -11.45
C ARG A 88 9.68 22.80 -11.24
N LEU A 89 10.29 22.52 -10.10
CA LEU A 89 10.81 21.19 -9.80
C LEU A 89 9.66 20.19 -9.77
N SER A 90 9.83 19.11 -10.51
CA SER A 90 8.83 18.07 -10.61
C SER A 90 9.18 16.85 -9.77
N ARG A 91 8.16 16.08 -9.39
CA ARG A 91 8.37 14.77 -8.76
C ARG A 91 9.19 13.81 -9.63
N ILE A 92 9.14 13.97 -10.95
CA ILE A 92 9.89 13.17 -11.92
C ILE A 92 11.40 13.44 -11.79
N GLU A 93 11.81 14.70 -11.59
CA GLU A 93 13.21 15.04 -11.37
C GLU A 93 13.75 14.47 -10.05
N VAL A 94 12.94 14.56 -8.98
CA VAL A 94 13.27 13.95 -7.68
C VAL A 94 13.42 12.43 -7.84
N GLU A 95 12.47 11.76 -8.47
CA GLU A 95 12.52 10.33 -8.74
C GLU A 95 13.73 9.93 -9.58
N LYS A 96 14.05 10.73 -10.61
CA LYS A 96 15.23 10.51 -11.45
C LYS A 96 16.52 10.57 -10.63
N LEU A 97 16.66 11.55 -9.73
CA LEU A 97 17.83 11.67 -8.85
C LEU A 97 17.94 10.50 -7.85
N LEU A 98 16.82 9.93 -7.43
CA LEU A 98 16.77 8.74 -6.59
C LEU A 98 17.04 7.42 -7.35
N GLY A 99 17.15 7.46 -8.68
CA GLY A 99 17.26 6.28 -9.52
C GLY A 99 15.93 5.53 -9.71
N GLY A 100 14.82 6.25 -9.53
CA GLY A 100 13.45 5.72 -9.51
C GLY A 100 12.93 5.48 -8.10
N LEU A 101 11.61 5.58 -7.95
CA LEU A 101 10.89 5.10 -6.78
C LEU A 101 9.98 3.93 -7.19
N PRO A 102 9.68 2.98 -6.29
CA PRO A 102 8.59 2.05 -6.51
C PRO A 102 7.30 2.82 -6.80
N GLN A 103 6.47 2.35 -7.73
CA GLN A 103 5.29 3.06 -8.24
C GLN A 103 4.34 3.49 -7.11
N GLU A 104 4.17 2.62 -6.11
CA GLU A 104 3.36 2.84 -4.93
C GLU A 104 3.92 3.86 -3.93
N ARG A 105 5.10 4.43 -4.22
CA ARG A 105 5.82 5.39 -3.38
C ARG A 105 6.10 6.71 -4.09
N GLY A 106 5.55 6.90 -5.27
CA GLY A 106 5.61 8.16 -6.01
C GLY A 106 4.99 9.35 -5.27
N TYR A 107 4.12 9.12 -4.30
CA TYR A 107 3.60 10.20 -3.46
C TYR A 107 4.67 10.79 -2.52
N CYS A 108 5.77 10.09 -2.24
CA CYS A 108 6.85 10.62 -1.40
C CYS A 108 7.58 11.78 -2.09
N SER A 109 7.81 11.68 -3.40
CA SER A 109 8.37 12.75 -4.22
C SER A 109 7.36 13.88 -4.41
N GLU A 110 6.07 13.56 -4.56
CA GLU A 110 5.00 14.56 -4.63
C GLU A 110 4.88 15.37 -3.33
N LEU A 111 4.84 14.72 -2.16
CA LEU A 111 4.84 15.37 -0.84
C LEU A 111 6.02 16.33 -0.68
N ALA A 112 7.23 15.89 -1.04
CA ALA A 112 8.43 16.70 -0.93
C ALA A 112 8.38 17.93 -1.85
N VAL A 113 7.95 17.75 -3.10
CA VAL A 113 7.83 18.83 -4.09
C VAL A 113 6.75 19.83 -3.68
N GLU A 114 5.60 19.39 -3.20
CA GLU A 114 4.53 20.30 -2.78
C GLU A 114 4.92 21.12 -1.54
N ALA A 115 5.58 20.50 -0.56
CA ALA A 115 6.09 21.22 0.60
C ALA A 115 7.19 22.24 0.21
N LEU A 116 8.07 21.88 -0.73
CA LEU A 116 9.07 22.79 -1.28
C LEU A 116 8.42 23.96 -2.03
N HIS A 117 7.44 23.68 -2.90
CA HIS A 117 6.71 24.72 -3.62
C HIS A 117 5.98 25.65 -2.68
N ALA A 118 5.32 25.12 -1.65
CA ALA A 118 4.70 25.94 -0.60
C ALA A 118 5.72 26.87 0.08
N ALA A 119 6.96 26.42 0.32
CA ALA A 119 8.00 27.25 0.92
C ALA A 119 8.46 28.36 -0.02
N VAL A 120 8.56 28.05 -1.33
CA VAL A 120 8.89 29.03 -2.37
C VAL A 120 7.78 30.06 -2.52
N ASP A 121 6.53 29.62 -2.55
CA ASP A 121 5.35 30.49 -2.64
C ASP A 121 5.29 31.42 -1.42
N ALA A 122 5.52 30.87 -0.21
CA ALA A 122 5.55 31.63 1.03
C ALA A 122 6.54 32.80 0.95
N ALA A 123 7.77 32.51 0.50
CA ALA A 123 8.81 33.53 0.34
C ALA A 123 8.50 34.57 -0.74
N ARG A 124 7.67 34.26 -1.74
CA ARG A 124 7.29 35.21 -2.80
C ARG A 124 6.17 36.14 -2.40
N VAL A 125 5.20 35.66 -1.65
CA VAL A 125 4.03 36.45 -1.23
C VAL A 125 4.26 37.16 0.11
N ASP A 126 5.50 37.20 0.60
CA ASP A 126 5.92 37.73 1.91
C ASP A 126 5.08 37.15 3.07
N SER A 127 4.62 35.90 2.90
CA SER A 127 4.00 35.13 3.97
C SER A 127 5.06 34.26 4.61
N ARG A 128 5.20 34.33 5.94
CA ARG A 128 6.19 33.49 6.64
C ARG A 128 5.93 31.99 6.49
N ARG A 129 4.68 31.58 6.27
CA ARG A 129 4.28 30.16 6.23
C ARG A 129 3.10 29.93 5.30
N ILE A 130 3.19 28.92 4.45
CA ILE A 130 2.08 28.38 3.66
C ILE A 130 1.93 26.90 3.98
N GLU A 131 0.70 26.52 4.32
CA GLU A 131 0.29 25.12 4.46
C GLU A 131 -0.51 24.71 3.22
N LYS A 132 -0.13 23.60 2.60
CA LYS A 132 -0.90 22.95 1.54
C LYS A 132 -1.50 21.66 2.06
N ILE A 133 -2.79 21.51 1.81
CA ILE A 133 -3.50 20.25 2.02
C ILE A 133 -3.31 19.43 0.76
N LEU A 134 -2.60 18.31 0.85
CA LEU A 134 -2.68 17.30 -0.20
C LEU A 134 -4.08 16.69 -0.14
N PRO A 135 -4.76 16.48 -1.29
CA PRO A 135 -5.97 15.68 -1.28
C PRO A 135 -5.68 14.36 -0.57
N PRO A 136 -6.59 13.86 0.29
CA PRO A 136 -6.37 12.61 0.97
C PRO A 136 -6.00 11.57 -0.08
N GLN A 137 -4.91 10.81 0.14
CA GLN A 137 -4.69 9.59 -0.63
C GLN A 137 -6.02 8.86 -0.62
N GLU A 138 -6.59 8.58 -1.80
CA GLU A 138 -7.81 7.80 -1.90
C GLU A 138 -7.65 6.63 -0.93
N ALA A 139 -8.46 6.64 0.13
CA ALA A 139 -8.70 5.44 0.88
C ALA A 139 -9.26 4.51 -0.19
N HIS A 140 -8.41 3.62 -0.74
CA HIS A 140 -8.76 2.88 -1.94
C HIS A 140 -10.13 2.27 -1.69
N GLY A 141 -11.12 2.81 -2.42
CA GLY A 141 -12.46 2.30 -2.36
C GLY A 141 -12.44 0.83 -2.75
N PRO A 142 -13.54 0.12 -2.52
CA PRO A 142 -13.61 -1.25 -2.95
C PRO A 142 -13.41 -1.33 -4.47
N ARG A 143 -12.45 -2.17 -4.90
CA ARG A 143 -12.15 -2.37 -6.33
C ARG A 143 -13.35 -2.93 -7.08
N VAL A 144 -14.05 -3.84 -6.42
CA VAL A 144 -15.28 -4.47 -6.89
C VAL A 144 -16.42 -3.89 -6.06
N THR A 145 -17.56 -3.65 -6.69
CA THR A 145 -18.76 -3.21 -5.99
C THR A 145 -19.94 -4.09 -6.37
N ALA A 146 -21.07 -3.93 -5.69
CA ALA A 146 -22.32 -4.60 -6.10
C ALA A 146 -22.81 -4.17 -7.50
N ALA A 147 -22.18 -3.16 -8.11
CA ALA A 147 -22.46 -2.75 -9.48
C ALA A 147 -21.63 -3.49 -10.53
N ASP A 148 -20.60 -4.23 -10.13
CA ASP A 148 -19.75 -4.98 -11.04
C ASP A 148 -20.56 -6.06 -11.81
N PRO A 149 -20.49 -6.09 -13.16
CA PRO A 149 -21.27 -7.03 -13.97
C PRO A 149 -21.00 -8.51 -13.67
N LEU A 150 -19.74 -8.88 -13.46
CA LEU A 150 -19.36 -10.26 -13.14
C LEU A 150 -19.80 -10.60 -11.72
N TYR A 151 -19.60 -9.69 -10.77
CA TYR A 151 -20.07 -9.87 -9.39
C TYR A 151 -21.58 -10.15 -9.35
N ARG A 152 -22.38 -9.35 -10.07
CA ARG A 152 -23.84 -9.54 -10.17
C ARG A 152 -24.17 -10.89 -10.78
N THR A 153 -23.55 -11.23 -11.92
CA THR A 153 -23.85 -12.48 -12.61
C THR A 153 -23.56 -13.71 -11.74
N LEU A 154 -22.46 -13.69 -10.99
CA LEU A 154 -22.11 -14.76 -10.05
C LEU A 154 -23.05 -14.80 -8.84
N MET A 155 -23.37 -13.65 -8.23
CA MET A 155 -24.22 -13.59 -7.04
C MET A 155 -25.70 -13.85 -7.34
N ASP A 156 -26.18 -13.52 -8.54
CA ASP A 156 -27.56 -13.75 -8.98
C ASP A 156 -27.80 -15.21 -9.40
N SER A 157 -26.74 -15.97 -9.66
CA SER A 157 -26.85 -17.41 -9.91
C SER A 157 -27.28 -18.19 -8.65
N PRO A 158 -27.96 -19.35 -8.78
CA PRO A 158 -28.46 -20.10 -7.64
C PRO A 158 -27.36 -20.49 -6.63
N CYS A 159 -27.64 -20.32 -5.33
CA CYS A 159 -26.69 -20.70 -4.28
C CYS A 159 -26.81 -22.18 -3.92
N PRO A 160 -25.74 -23.00 -4.03
CA PRO A 160 -25.76 -24.37 -3.55
C PRO A 160 -26.04 -24.42 -2.05
N ALA A 161 -26.88 -25.36 -1.61
CA ALA A 161 -27.33 -25.45 -0.22
C ALA A 161 -26.20 -25.67 0.81
N HIS A 162 -25.05 -26.18 0.36
CA HIS A 162 -23.90 -26.48 1.21
C HIS A 162 -22.88 -25.33 1.27
N VAL A 163 -23.14 -24.21 0.59
CA VAL A 163 -22.24 -23.06 0.49
C VAL A 163 -22.74 -21.91 1.36
N ASP A 164 -21.87 -21.38 2.22
CA ASP A 164 -22.16 -20.20 3.02
C ASP A 164 -22.16 -18.93 2.15
N ALA A 165 -23.12 -18.03 2.38
CA ALA A 165 -23.27 -16.80 1.59
C ALA A 165 -22.04 -15.88 1.69
N HIS A 166 -21.34 -15.86 2.82
CA HIS A 166 -20.12 -15.06 3.00
C HIS A 166 -18.96 -15.64 2.21
N ASP A 167 -18.86 -16.96 2.09
CA ASP A 167 -17.83 -17.62 1.30
C ASP A 167 -18.11 -17.42 -0.19
N ARG A 168 -19.37 -17.55 -0.61
CA ARG A 168 -19.80 -17.21 -1.97
C ARG A 168 -19.44 -15.77 -2.34
N HIS A 169 -19.71 -14.81 -1.45
CA HIS A 169 -19.33 -13.41 -1.64
C HIS A 169 -17.80 -13.23 -1.74
N LEU A 170 -17.05 -13.81 -0.80
CA LEU A 170 -15.58 -13.74 -0.77
C LEU A 170 -14.98 -14.21 -2.09
N PHE A 171 -15.36 -15.39 -2.56
CA PHE A 171 -14.81 -15.95 -3.79
C PHE A 171 -15.35 -15.24 -5.04
N THR A 172 -16.55 -14.66 -5.01
CA THR A 172 -17.02 -13.78 -6.10
C THR A 172 -16.11 -12.57 -6.26
N CYS A 173 -15.81 -11.86 -5.17
CA CYS A 173 -14.91 -10.71 -5.19
C CYS A 173 -13.53 -11.08 -5.74
N LEU A 174 -13.01 -12.25 -5.34
CA LEU A 174 -11.73 -12.77 -5.81
C LEU A 174 -11.73 -13.10 -7.30
N LEU A 175 -12.81 -13.67 -7.83
CA LEU A 175 -12.95 -13.93 -9.27
C LEU A 175 -13.00 -12.62 -10.07
N CYS A 176 -13.71 -11.60 -9.58
CA CYS A 176 -13.79 -10.29 -10.24
C CYS A 176 -12.41 -9.62 -10.35
N VAL A 177 -11.65 -9.55 -9.26
CA VAL A 177 -10.29 -8.99 -9.32
C VAL A 177 -9.31 -9.86 -10.12
N ALA A 178 -9.63 -11.13 -10.41
CA ALA A 178 -8.80 -11.99 -11.24
C ALA A 178 -9.01 -11.74 -12.73
N THR A 179 -10.22 -11.39 -13.16
CA THR A 179 -10.53 -11.07 -14.58
C THR A 179 -10.04 -9.69 -14.99
N GLU A 180 -9.82 -8.79 -14.03
CA GLU A 180 -9.20 -7.48 -14.28
C GLU A 180 -7.70 -7.53 -14.56
N GLU A 181 -7.06 -8.69 -14.37
CA GLU A 181 -5.61 -8.84 -14.41
C GLU A 181 -5.10 -9.43 -15.73
N SER A 182 -3.83 -9.12 -16.04
CA SER A 182 -3.13 -9.52 -17.27
C SER A 182 -2.97 -11.04 -17.45
N GLN A 183 -2.98 -11.76 -16.34
CA GLN A 183 -2.70 -13.18 -16.29
C GLN A 183 -3.99 -13.98 -16.42
N GLN A 184 -3.86 -15.26 -16.76
CA GLN A 184 -4.97 -16.20 -16.60
C GLN A 184 -5.52 -16.11 -15.16
N PRO A 185 -6.85 -16.07 -14.96
CA PRO A 185 -7.47 -15.84 -13.65
C PRO A 185 -6.98 -16.78 -12.53
N ALA A 186 -6.73 -18.06 -12.84
CA ALA A 186 -6.16 -19.00 -11.88
C ALA A 186 -4.78 -18.54 -11.38
N THR A 187 -3.89 -18.17 -12.30
CA THR A 187 -2.55 -17.65 -11.99
C THR A 187 -2.61 -16.32 -11.23
N ALA A 188 -3.53 -15.42 -11.60
CA ALA A 188 -3.74 -14.13 -10.92
C ALA A 188 -4.11 -14.29 -9.43
N LEU A 189 -4.75 -15.41 -9.10
CA LEU A 189 -5.13 -15.83 -7.74
C LEU A 189 -4.11 -16.74 -7.07
N GLY A 190 -3.01 -17.08 -7.73
CA GLY A 190 -2.01 -18.02 -7.21
C GLY A 190 -2.53 -19.46 -7.10
N LEU A 191 -3.55 -19.81 -7.86
CA LEU A 191 -4.18 -21.12 -7.91
C LEU A 191 -3.66 -21.96 -9.08
N SER A 192 -3.84 -23.28 -9.01
CA SER A 192 -3.76 -24.15 -10.19
C SER A 192 -5.08 -24.08 -10.95
N ASN A 193 -5.07 -24.45 -12.22
CA ASN A 193 -6.32 -24.52 -13.01
C ASN A 193 -7.33 -25.48 -12.38
N GLU A 194 -6.87 -26.61 -11.84
CA GLU A 194 -7.73 -27.56 -11.11
C GLU A 194 -8.38 -26.92 -9.87
N ASP A 195 -7.62 -26.22 -9.01
CA ASP A 195 -8.19 -25.54 -7.84
C ASP A 195 -9.19 -24.44 -8.28
N PHE A 196 -8.90 -23.74 -9.37
CA PHE A 196 -9.77 -22.70 -9.90
C PHE A 196 -11.09 -23.26 -10.47
N GLU A 197 -11.03 -24.36 -11.20
CA GLU A 197 -12.22 -25.07 -11.69
C GLU A 197 -13.03 -25.67 -10.54
N ASP A 198 -12.37 -26.22 -9.52
CA ASP A 198 -13.04 -26.78 -8.33
C ASP A 198 -13.76 -25.68 -7.52
N ILE A 199 -13.20 -24.46 -7.46
CA ILE A 199 -13.91 -23.28 -6.91
C ILE A 199 -15.19 -23.00 -7.70
N LEU A 200 -15.10 -22.91 -9.04
CA LEU A 200 -16.27 -22.63 -9.88
C LEU A 200 -17.33 -23.72 -9.75
N ASN A 201 -16.94 -24.99 -9.79
CA ASN A 201 -17.88 -26.11 -9.66
C ASN A 201 -18.51 -26.23 -8.27
N THR A 202 -17.76 -25.87 -7.22
CA THR A 202 -18.26 -25.92 -5.84
C THR A 202 -19.21 -24.76 -5.54
N LEU A 203 -18.84 -23.54 -5.96
CA LEU A 203 -19.55 -22.33 -5.56
C LEU A 203 -20.58 -21.87 -6.60
N PHE A 204 -20.34 -22.10 -7.89
CA PHE A 204 -21.12 -21.57 -9.00
C PHE A 204 -21.42 -22.64 -10.07
N PRO A 205 -22.02 -23.79 -9.71
CA PRO A 205 -22.19 -24.93 -10.62
C PRO A 205 -23.07 -24.63 -11.85
N ASP A 206 -23.94 -23.63 -11.77
CA ASP A 206 -24.86 -23.24 -12.86
C ASP A 206 -24.24 -22.21 -13.83
N ILE A 207 -23.01 -21.76 -13.58
CA ILE A 207 -22.31 -20.83 -14.46
C ILE A 207 -21.67 -21.59 -15.62
N PRO A 208 -21.90 -21.18 -16.88
CA PRO A 208 -21.36 -21.90 -18.02
C PRO A 208 -19.83 -21.84 -18.05
N PRO A 209 -19.16 -22.95 -18.45
CA PRO A 209 -17.73 -22.94 -18.67
C PRO A 209 -17.34 -21.84 -19.67
N GLY A 210 -16.32 -21.06 -19.33
CA GLY A 210 -15.82 -19.97 -20.19
C GLY A 210 -16.46 -18.60 -19.95
N LEU A 211 -17.55 -18.49 -19.16
CA LEU A 211 -18.18 -17.19 -18.86
C LEU A 211 -17.16 -16.14 -18.37
N LEU A 212 -16.26 -16.52 -17.46
CA LEU A 212 -15.27 -15.60 -16.93
C LEU A 212 -14.33 -15.04 -18.02
N GLY A 213 -14.12 -15.80 -19.10
CA GLY A 213 -13.34 -15.37 -20.25
C GLY A 213 -13.90 -14.12 -20.92
N ASP A 214 -15.22 -13.94 -20.92
CA ASP A 214 -15.90 -12.78 -21.50
C ASP A 214 -15.62 -11.48 -20.71
N TYR A 215 -15.20 -11.61 -19.46
CA TYR A 215 -14.90 -10.50 -18.55
C TYR A 215 -13.39 -10.24 -18.41
N VAL A 216 -12.52 -11.05 -19.05
CA VAL A 216 -11.07 -10.86 -18.94
C VAL A 216 -10.66 -9.57 -19.66
N THR A 217 -10.19 -8.60 -18.90
CA THR A 217 -9.58 -7.38 -19.43
C THR A 217 -8.06 -7.52 -19.41
N ALA A 218 -7.45 -7.56 -20.59
CA ALA A 218 -5.99 -7.66 -20.71
C ALA A 218 -5.30 -6.33 -20.31
N ALA A 219 -4.97 -6.17 -19.03
CA ALA A 219 -4.06 -5.11 -18.58
C ALA A 219 -2.58 -5.52 -18.82
N PRO A 220 -1.63 -4.60 -19.04
CA PRO A 220 -0.23 -4.95 -19.30
C PRO A 220 0.62 -4.86 -18.02
N HIS A 221 0.55 -5.87 -17.13
CA HIS A 221 1.39 -5.88 -15.92
C HIS A 221 1.98 -7.27 -15.61
N LEU A 222 3.25 -7.31 -15.20
CA LEU A 222 3.87 -8.52 -14.65
C LEU A 222 3.31 -8.83 -13.26
N ALA A 223 3.16 -10.11 -12.93
CA ALA A 223 2.86 -10.50 -11.56
C ALA A 223 4.03 -10.25 -10.62
N PRO A 224 3.76 -9.79 -9.39
CA PRO A 224 4.75 -9.82 -8.34
C PRO A 224 5.10 -11.26 -8.00
N GLU A 225 6.38 -11.48 -7.67
CA GLU A 225 6.87 -12.75 -7.16
C GLU A 225 6.19 -13.09 -5.82
N GLN A 226 5.69 -14.32 -5.70
CA GLN A 226 5.03 -14.79 -4.49
C GLN A 226 6.09 -15.11 -3.42
N SER A 227 5.73 -14.91 -2.14
CA SER A 227 6.62 -15.22 -1.02
C SER A 227 6.32 -16.61 -0.48
N ASP A 228 7.27 -17.55 -0.68
CA ASP A 228 7.19 -18.90 -0.13
C ASP A 228 7.10 -18.89 1.40
N ASP A 229 7.73 -17.93 2.07
CA ASP A 229 7.65 -17.77 3.52
C ASP A 229 6.23 -17.43 4.00
N ILE A 230 5.53 -16.53 3.28
CA ILE A 230 4.12 -16.19 3.60
C ILE A 230 3.23 -17.41 3.36
N LEU A 231 3.48 -18.16 2.28
CA LEU A 231 2.74 -19.38 2.01
C LEU A 231 2.92 -20.40 3.14
N ALA A 232 4.16 -20.67 3.53
CA ALA A 232 4.48 -21.61 4.61
C ALA A 232 3.83 -21.17 5.94
N LEU A 233 3.91 -19.88 6.28
CA LEU A 233 3.25 -19.31 7.45
C LEU A 233 1.73 -19.57 7.42
N LEU A 234 1.07 -19.21 6.32
CA LEU A 234 -0.38 -19.36 6.19
C LEU A 234 -0.84 -20.81 6.18
N MET A 235 -0.08 -21.71 5.53
CA MET A 235 -0.38 -23.14 5.50
C MET A 235 -0.36 -23.77 6.90
N ALA A 236 0.53 -23.31 7.79
CA ALA A 236 0.59 -23.77 9.18
C ALA A 236 -0.67 -23.41 10.01
N HIS A 237 -1.52 -22.52 9.51
CA HIS A 237 -2.76 -22.10 10.16
C HIS A 237 -4.03 -22.79 9.63
N ILE A 238 -3.91 -23.69 8.65
CA ILE A 238 -5.05 -24.51 8.20
C ILE A 238 -5.46 -25.46 9.34
N PRO A 239 -6.73 -25.50 9.77
CA PRO A 239 -7.11 -26.35 10.90
C PRO A 239 -6.98 -27.84 10.57
N ASN A 240 -6.30 -28.59 11.45
CA ASN A 240 -6.01 -30.02 11.26
C ASN A 240 -7.27 -30.92 11.27
N ASN A 241 -8.38 -30.44 11.83
CA ASN A 241 -9.66 -31.15 11.89
C ASN A 241 -10.61 -30.79 10.74
N SER A 242 -10.19 -29.93 9.81
CA SER A 242 -10.98 -29.59 8.63
C SER A 242 -11.05 -30.79 7.68
N SER A 243 -12.22 -31.05 7.11
CA SER A 243 -12.39 -32.07 6.07
C SER A 243 -13.32 -31.58 4.96
N GLY A 244 -13.24 -32.22 3.79
CA GLY A 244 -14.08 -31.90 2.64
C GLY A 244 -14.00 -30.42 2.22
N THR A 245 -15.16 -29.79 2.06
CA THR A 245 -15.29 -28.41 1.58
C THR A 245 -14.60 -27.38 2.48
N GLN A 246 -14.67 -27.52 3.80
CA GLN A 246 -14.03 -26.55 4.71
C GLN A 246 -12.50 -26.52 4.55
N TYR A 247 -11.89 -27.70 4.41
CA TYR A 247 -10.44 -27.79 4.15
C TYR A 247 -10.08 -27.19 2.79
N LYS A 248 -10.88 -27.44 1.75
CA LYS A 248 -10.69 -26.85 0.41
C LYS A 248 -10.76 -25.31 0.48
N MET A 249 -11.79 -24.76 1.12
CA MET A 249 -11.96 -23.30 1.28
C MET A 249 -10.75 -22.66 1.97
N ALA A 250 -10.28 -23.24 3.07
CA ALA A 250 -9.10 -22.76 3.79
C ALA A 250 -7.84 -22.81 2.92
N ARG A 251 -7.61 -23.92 2.21
CA ARG A 251 -6.47 -24.08 1.31
C ARG A 251 -6.50 -23.08 0.15
N TRP A 252 -7.64 -22.88 -0.50
CA TRP A 252 -7.78 -21.88 -1.56
C TRP A 252 -7.54 -20.47 -1.04
N LEU A 253 -8.14 -20.14 0.10
CA LEU A 253 -7.94 -18.83 0.74
C LEU A 253 -6.46 -18.59 1.06
N VAL A 254 -5.72 -19.59 1.57
CA VAL A 254 -4.28 -19.46 1.85
C VAL A 254 -3.48 -19.11 0.59
N ARG A 255 -3.70 -19.84 -0.51
CA ARG A 255 -2.99 -19.58 -1.79
C ARG A 255 -3.29 -18.18 -2.31
N ILE A 256 -4.55 -17.78 -2.25
CA ILE A 256 -5.02 -16.46 -2.68
C ILE A 256 -4.45 -15.36 -1.78
N LEU A 257 -4.47 -15.53 -0.45
CA LEU A 257 -3.88 -14.57 0.50
C LEU A 257 -2.39 -14.37 0.21
N THR A 258 -1.65 -15.44 -0.07
CA THR A 258 -0.23 -15.36 -0.47
C THR A 258 -0.06 -14.53 -1.74
N ALA A 259 -0.81 -14.84 -2.80
CA ALA A 259 -0.73 -14.12 -4.07
C ALA A 259 -1.13 -12.65 -3.93
N ARG A 260 -2.21 -12.37 -3.21
CA ARG A 260 -2.73 -11.00 -2.98
C ARG A 260 -1.87 -10.21 -2.01
N ALA A 261 -1.18 -10.84 -1.06
CA ALA A 261 -0.25 -10.15 -0.16
C ALA A 261 0.92 -9.51 -0.92
N ALA A 262 1.35 -10.09 -2.04
CA ALA A 262 2.41 -9.53 -2.88
C ALA A 262 1.97 -8.28 -3.69
N ARG A 263 0.66 -8.08 -3.90
CA ARG A 263 0.11 -6.92 -4.64
C ARG A 263 0.23 -5.62 -3.80
N PRO A 264 0.45 -4.44 -4.40
CA PRO A 264 0.52 -3.18 -3.66
C PRO A 264 -0.82 -2.83 -2.97
N GLY A 265 -0.78 -1.90 -2.01
CA GLY A 265 -1.99 -1.43 -1.31
C GLY A 265 -2.47 -2.33 -0.16
N HIS A 266 -3.75 -2.16 0.21
CA HIS A 266 -4.40 -2.91 1.28
C HIS A 266 -4.83 -4.30 0.79
N LEU A 267 -4.61 -5.32 1.62
CA LEU A 267 -4.95 -6.71 1.26
C LEU A 267 -6.44 -6.93 0.97
N TRP A 268 -7.33 -6.27 1.71
CA TRP A 268 -8.77 -6.40 1.47
C TRP A 268 -9.16 -5.83 0.10
N VAL A 269 -8.55 -4.71 -0.32
CA VAL A 269 -8.71 -4.12 -1.66
C VAL A 269 -8.12 -5.04 -2.72
N ALA A 270 -6.92 -5.59 -2.49
CA ALA A 270 -6.30 -6.55 -3.40
C ALA A 270 -7.11 -7.84 -3.57
N MET A 271 -7.98 -8.15 -2.61
CA MET A 271 -8.93 -9.27 -2.67
C MET A 271 -10.30 -8.89 -3.26
N GLY A 272 -10.50 -7.62 -3.66
CA GLY A 272 -11.77 -7.15 -4.22
C GLY A 272 -12.89 -6.99 -3.20
N LEU A 273 -12.59 -7.05 -1.90
CA LEU A 273 -13.61 -6.97 -0.86
C LEU A 273 -14.19 -5.55 -0.77
N PHE A 274 -15.45 -5.46 -0.35
CA PHE A 274 -16.16 -4.18 -0.25
C PHE A 274 -15.69 -3.39 0.96
N GLU A 275 -15.36 -4.09 2.05
CA GLU A 275 -14.98 -3.48 3.30
C GLU A 275 -13.90 -4.29 4.02
N ARG A 276 -13.07 -3.57 4.77
CA ARG A 276 -11.99 -4.17 5.57
C ARG A 276 -12.45 -5.30 6.52
N PRO A 277 -13.58 -5.19 7.27
CA PRO A 277 -13.98 -6.24 8.21
C PRO A 277 -14.26 -7.60 7.55
N GLN A 278 -14.63 -7.61 6.27
CA GLN A 278 -14.90 -8.85 5.52
C GLN A 278 -13.66 -9.74 5.41
N LEU A 279 -12.47 -9.15 5.28
CA LEU A 279 -11.21 -9.90 5.28
C LEU A 279 -10.96 -10.57 6.63
N SER A 280 -11.15 -9.82 7.72
CA SER A 280 -11.00 -10.38 9.07
C SER A 280 -12.01 -11.49 9.35
N ALA A 281 -13.25 -11.35 8.89
CA ALA A 281 -14.26 -12.38 9.01
C ALA A 281 -13.91 -13.65 8.22
N ALA A 282 -13.41 -13.50 6.98
CA ALA A 282 -12.94 -14.63 6.16
C ALA A 282 -11.78 -15.37 6.83
N ILE A 283 -10.78 -14.63 7.35
CA ILE A 283 -9.64 -15.22 8.06
C ILE A 283 -10.08 -15.88 9.37
N ALA A 284 -10.99 -15.27 10.13
CA ALA A 284 -11.52 -15.86 11.36
C ALA A 284 -12.28 -17.17 11.11
N ARG A 285 -13.03 -17.25 10.00
CA ARG A 285 -13.79 -18.44 9.61
C ARG A 285 -12.88 -19.60 9.19
N HIS A 286 -11.92 -19.33 8.31
CA HIS A 286 -11.14 -20.39 7.64
C HIS A 286 -9.75 -20.63 8.24
N LEU A 287 -9.20 -19.64 8.95
CA LEU A 287 -7.88 -19.67 9.59
C LEU A 287 -7.98 -19.16 11.05
N PRO A 288 -8.81 -19.78 11.90
CA PRO A 288 -9.12 -19.28 13.24
C PRO A 288 -7.89 -19.10 14.14
N SER A 289 -6.86 -19.95 13.99
CA SER A 289 -5.61 -19.82 14.75
C SER A 289 -4.80 -18.58 14.33
N LEU A 290 -4.85 -18.21 13.04
CA LEU A 290 -4.24 -16.98 12.52
C LEU A 290 -4.99 -15.74 13.04
N ALA A 291 -6.33 -15.81 13.05
CA ALA A 291 -7.20 -14.79 13.64
C ALA A 291 -6.88 -14.54 15.12
N ALA A 292 -6.79 -15.61 15.91
CA ALA A 292 -6.45 -15.53 17.32
C ALA A 292 -5.04 -14.96 17.56
N ALA A 293 -4.07 -15.33 16.72
CA ALA A 293 -2.70 -14.85 16.86
C ALA A 293 -2.59 -13.33 16.60
N ASN A 294 -3.41 -12.77 15.70
CA ASN A 294 -3.52 -11.33 15.45
C ASN A 294 -4.48 -10.60 16.44
N HIS A 295 -4.44 -10.94 17.72
CA HIS A 295 -5.30 -10.39 18.77
C HIS A 295 -5.24 -8.86 18.93
N GLN A 296 -4.14 -8.22 18.50
CA GLN A 296 -3.98 -6.75 18.53
C GLN A 296 -4.64 -6.04 17.34
N GLY A 297 -5.31 -6.77 16.45
CA GLY A 297 -6.05 -6.19 15.33
C GLY A 297 -5.16 -5.51 14.28
N MET A 298 -3.91 -5.97 14.12
CA MET A 298 -3.00 -5.42 13.12
C MET A 298 -3.59 -5.61 11.72
N ARG A 299 -3.31 -4.67 10.81
CA ARG A 299 -3.64 -4.83 9.39
C ARG A 299 -3.02 -6.14 8.86
N TRP A 300 -3.84 -7.01 8.27
CA TRP A 300 -3.47 -8.39 7.91
C TRP A 300 -2.16 -8.53 7.15
N LYS A 301 -1.99 -7.79 6.05
CA LYS A 301 -0.75 -7.82 5.28
C LYS A 301 0.47 -7.54 6.16
N ARG A 302 0.40 -6.51 7.00
CA ARG A 302 1.49 -6.16 7.90
C ARG A 302 1.74 -7.25 8.95
N TYR A 303 0.68 -7.81 9.52
CA TYR A 303 0.78 -8.92 10.46
C TYR A 303 1.57 -10.09 9.84
N LEU A 304 1.20 -10.52 8.62
CA LEU A 304 1.87 -11.63 7.93
C LEU A 304 3.36 -11.38 7.72
N TYR A 305 3.73 -10.21 7.17
CA TYR A 305 5.16 -9.90 6.96
C TYR A 305 5.94 -9.69 8.27
N LYS A 306 5.29 -9.22 9.34
CA LYS A 306 5.91 -9.15 10.67
C LYS A 306 6.27 -10.55 11.16
N GLN A 307 5.33 -11.49 11.08
CA GLN A 307 5.53 -12.88 11.51
C GLN A 307 6.66 -13.57 10.73
N VAL A 308 6.70 -13.42 9.40
CA VAL A 308 7.80 -13.94 8.58
C VAL A 308 9.15 -13.34 9.02
N CYS A 309 9.20 -12.02 9.27
CA CYS A 309 10.43 -11.37 9.71
C CYS A 309 10.90 -11.85 11.09
N GLU A 310 9.97 -12.10 12.01
CA GLU A 310 10.25 -12.62 13.36
C GLU A 310 10.80 -14.05 13.30
N GLN A 311 10.22 -14.91 12.45
CA GLN A 311 10.69 -16.28 12.22
C GLN A 311 12.11 -16.34 11.61
N GLN A 312 12.49 -15.34 10.82
CA GLN A 312 13.82 -15.26 10.18
C GLN A 312 14.90 -14.55 11.03
N GLY A 313 14.67 -14.37 12.34
CA GLY A 313 15.68 -13.79 13.25
C GLY A 313 15.75 -12.26 13.25
N GLY A 314 14.71 -11.58 12.74
CA GLY A 314 14.32 -10.24 13.22
C GLY A 314 15.25 -9.07 12.93
N ARG A 315 15.90 -8.98 11.76
CA ARG A 315 16.80 -7.84 11.47
C ARG A 315 16.30 -6.78 10.50
N LEU A 316 15.31 -7.03 9.64
CA LEU A 316 14.64 -5.99 8.83
C LEU A 316 13.41 -6.59 8.12
N CYS A 317 12.22 -6.05 8.40
CA CYS A 317 10.99 -6.54 7.78
C CYS A 317 10.94 -6.13 6.29
N LYS A 318 11.06 -7.09 5.37
CA LYS A 318 10.86 -6.91 3.92
C LYS A 318 9.37 -6.82 3.54
N ALA A 319 8.52 -6.20 4.36
CA ALA A 319 7.17 -5.90 3.91
C ALA A 319 7.27 -4.77 2.87
N PRO A 320 6.96 -4.99 1.58
CA PRO A 320 7.29 -4.03 0.53
C PRO A 320 6.60 -2.66 0.74
N ALA A 321 5.52 -2.62 1.54
CA ALA A 321 4.65 -1.47 1.66
C ALA A 321 4.46 -0.87 3.07
N CYS A 322 4.94 -1.47 4.18
CA CYS A 322 4.42 -1.13 5.53
C CYS A 322 4.70 0.28 6.06
N GLY A 323 5.83 0.91 5.72
CA GLY A 323 6.16 2.28 6.17
C GLY A 323 5.28 3.39 5.59
N LEU A 324 4.29 3.04 4.77
CA LEU A 324 3.52 3.92 3.89
C LEU A 324 2.00 3.70 4.04
N CYS A 325 1.60 3.05 5.12
CA CYS A 325 0.21 2.77 5.42
C CYS A 325 -0.32 3.91 6.30
N SER A 326 -1.42 4.55 5.92
CA SER A 326 -2.05 5.66 6.67
C SER A 326 -2.31 5.36 8.16
N ASP A 327 -2.55 4.09 8.54
CA ASP A 327 -2.71 3.70 9.95
C ASP A 327 -1.38 3.24 10.60
N TYR A 328 -0.22 3.67 10.10
CA TYR A 328 1.08 3.24 10.65
C TYR A 328 1.17 3.51 12.15
N ALA A 329 0.77 4.72 12.57
CA ALA A 329 0.77 5.18 13.96
C ALA A 329 -0.17 4.38 14.87
N MET A 330 -1.34 3.96 14.38
CA MET A 330 -2.27 3.14 15.18
C MET A 330 -1.73 1.75 15.47
N CYS A 331 -0.84 1.27 14.61
CA CYS A 331 -0.33 -0.08 14.70
C CYS A 331 1.08 -0.11 15.33
N PHE A 332 1.83 1.00 15.39
CA PHE A 332 3.08 1.14 16.14
C PHE A 332 2.98 2.37 17.08
N PRO A 333 2.30 2.25 18.22
CA PRO A 333 2.31 3.31 19.21
C PRO A 333 3.75 3.54 19.69
N HIS A 334 4.15 4.81 19.83
CA HIS A 334 5.46 5.17 20.38
C HIS A 334 5.64 4.53 21.76
N PRO A 335 6.85 4.08 22.14
CA PRO A 335 7.11 3.69 23.52
C PRO A 335 6.76 4.89 24.40
N SER A 336 5.81 4.68 25.32
CA SER A 336 5.42 5.66 26.32
C SER A 336 6.66 6.08 27.08
N SER A 337 7.00 7.36 26.99
CA SER A 337 8.12 8.00 27.68
C SER A 337 7.99 7.74 29.18
N GLY A 338 8.84 6.87 29.71
CA GLY A 338 9.10 6.73 31.15
C GLY A 338 10.30 7.58 31.55
#